data_AF-A0A3Q0STY3-F1
#
_entry.id   AF-A0A3Q0STY3-F1
#
_cell.length_a   1.000
_cell.length_b   1.000
_cell.length_c   1.000
_cell.angle_alpha   90.00
_cell.angle_beta   90.00
_cell.angle_gamma   90.00
#
_symmetry.space_group_name_H-M   'P 1'
#
loop_
_entity.id
_entity.type
_entity.pdbx_description
1 polymer ?
#
loop_
_entity_poly.entity_id
_entity_poly.type
_entity_poly.pdbx_seq_one_letter_code
_entity_poly.pdbx_strand_id
1 'polypeptide(L)'
;MQAELDSVEAELESVEQQIAELLQKKTELTSRKHALLQQLEEACDAAQPLSSSYSKSSGTKPVMSKQEMQQYDGTDFPWSSKVEQHLKDSFHLSNFRPLQLRAINLTLSGRDLFLVMPTGRGKSLCYQLPAVCSNGFTLVITPLISLMEDQLIYLKSIDVSAVMLNASSSKEHAKMVMAGMTDPKSPFKLVYVTPEKIAKSKLLMSRLEKAYKANLLSRIAVDEVHCCSQWGHDFRPDYKLLGILKRQFTKVPLLGLTATATSSVLKDCEKILCVPQAITLTAPFNRTNLYYEVRIKDSDTALNDIISLIKSRYKDQSGIVYVFSQKDAELISTELQKRDILAYPYHANMDPEDKSRVHRKWTSNKIQVVVATVAFGMGIDKPDVRFVIHHTISKSIENYYQESGRAGRDDCPADCIVYFGFADIFRISTMVVMENVGQQKLLQMVEYCQNVDRCRRSLMAAHFDEVWDDEGCNQMCDTCRHAKDSTTVDITQHARQVIQIVELAASMDEKLTPLKLVEAWMGKGSAKRRKMIQTTTLSRPQVEAVIVHLLLRGYLREDFSFTPYTTYFYMKLGHKAPLLKSQTHTLSMKMRDITFVNDLQVKAFHGKGKSKEGKRSVQSSGDAPVPKKIKTEVP
;
A
#
# COMPACT_ATOMS: atom_id res chain seq x y z
N MET A 1 33.95 2.72 44.08
CA MET A 1 33.21 3.98 43.88
C MET A 1 34.04 5.04 43.18
N GLN A 2 34.96 5.79 43.80
CA GLN A 2 35.74 6.79 43.04
C GLN A 2 36.62 6.16 41.94
N ALA A 3 37.41 5.13 42.29
CA ALA A 3 38.21 4.38 41.30
C ALA A 3 37.37 3.66 40.23
N GLU A 4 36.08 3.43 40.50
CA GLU A 4 35.15 2.77 39.57
C GLU A 4 34.50 3.80 38.62
N LEU A 5 34.24 5.01 39.13
CA LEU A 5 33.84 6.17 38.34
C LEU A 5 34.96 6.57 37.37
N ASP A 6 36.20 6.67 37.86
CA ASP A 6 37.37 7.01 37.04
C ASP A 6 37.62 5.97 35.93
N SER A 7 37.33 4.68 36.21
CA SER A 7 37.42 3.61 35.21
C SER A 7 36.33 3.71 34.14
N VAL A 8 35.11 4.07 34.53
CA VAL A 8 33.98 4.24 33.59
C VAL A 8 34.14 5.50 32.75
N GLU A 9 34.68 6.58 33.32
CA GLU A 9 35.02 7.80 32.58
C GLU A 9 36.10 7.53 31.53
N ALA A 10 37.12 6.75 31.86
CA ALA A 10 38.15 6.34 30.89
C ALA A 10 37.60 5.45 29.76
N GLU A 11 36.67 4.53 30.06
CA GLU A 11 36.00 3.73 29.03
C GLU A 11 35.10 4.58 28.13
N LEU A 12 34.36 5.55 28.71
CA LEU A 12 33.55 6.49 27.95
C LEU A 12 34.39 7.34 27.00
N GLU A 13 35.52 7.87 27.46
CA GLU A 13 36.43 8.67 26.66
C GLU A 13 37.03 7.84 25.50
N SER A 14 37.36 6.57 25.76
CA SER A 14 37.80 5.63 24.71
C SER A 14 36.71 5.35 23.67
N VAL A 15 35.46 5.18 24.09
CA VAL A 15 34.32 4.97 23.19
C VAL A 15 34.01 6.23 22.37
N GLU A 16 34.10 7.41 22.97
CA GLU A 16 33.92 8.69 22.26
C GLU A 16 35.00 8.89 21.19
N GLN A 17 36.25 8.51 21.49
CA GLN A 17 37.33 8.52 20.51
C GLN A 17 37.08 7.57 19.34
N GLN A 18 36.58 6.35 19.59
CA GLN A 18 36.20 5.41 18.54
C GLN A 18 35.04 5.93 17.68
N ILE A 19 34.05 6.59 18.28
CA ILE A 19 32.93 7.20 17.55
C ILE A 19 33.45 8.33 16.65
N ALA A 20 34.37 9.17 17.13
CA ALA A 20 34.98 10.23 16.35
C ALA A 20 35.73 9.67 15.14
N GLU A 21 36.52 8.61 15.32
CA GLU A 21 37.23 7.92 14.22
C GLU A 21 36.25 7.32 13.19
N LEU A 22 35.16 6.70 13.65
CA LEU A 22 34.14 6.14 12.76
C LEU A 22 33.36 7.23 11.99
N LEU A 23 33.08 8.38 12.61
CA LEU A 23 32.46 9.53 11.96
C LEU A 23 33.40 10.17 10.92
N GLN A 24 34.69 10.28 11.24
CA GLN A 24 35.70 10.73 10.30
C GLN A 24 35.79 9.79 9.10
N LYS A 25 35.84 8.47 9.34
CA LYS A 25 35.89 7.45 8.29
C LYS A 25 34.62 7.43 7.44
N LYS A 26 33.44 7.63 8.04
CA LYS A 26 32.18 7.80 7.33
C LYS A 26 32.23 9.02 6.40
N THR A 27 32.79 10.14 6.87
CA THR A 27 32.92 11.38 6.08
C THR A 27 33.90 11.18 4.93
N GLU A 28 35.03 10.54 5.17
CA GLU A 28 36.02 10.16 4.14
C GLU A 28 35.40 9.26 3.07
N LEU A 29 34.71 8.18 3.48
CA LEU A 29 34.02 7.27 2.56
C LEU A 29 32.91 7.96 1.77
N THR A 30 32.19 8.90 2.39
CA THR A 30 31.14 9.67 1.73
C THR A 30 31.73 10.62 0.70
N SER A 31 32.83 11.31 1.02
CA SER A 31 33.57 12.15 0.07
C SER A 31 34.12 11.33 -1.10
N ARG A 32 34.75 10.19 -0.81
CA ARG A 32 35.27 9.26 -1.84
C ARG A 32 34.15 8.71 -2.72
N LYS A 33 32.96 8.41 -2.16
CA LYS A 33 31.78 8.02 -2.94
C LYS A 33 31.35 9.14 -3.89
N HIS A 34 31.30 10.39 -3.45
CA HIS A 34 30.93 11.52 -4.31
C HIS A 34 31.97 11.75 -5.41
N ALA A 35 33.27 11.69 -5.10
CA ALA A 35 34.34 11.80 -6.08
C ALA A 35 34.28 10.67 -7.14
N LEU A 36 34.00 9.43 -6.73
CA LEU A 36 33.83 8.31 -7.66
C LEU A 36 32.58 8.45 -8.53
N LEU A 37 31.48 8.97 -7.98
CA LEU A 37 30.26 9.27 -8.74
C LEU A 37 30.52 10.36 -9.78
N GLN A 38 31.23 11.42 -9.40
CA GLN A 38 31.60 12.49 -10.31
C GLN A 38 32.56 12.00 -11.41
N GLN A 39 33.55 11.16 -11.08
CA GLN A 39 34.43 10.53 -12.07
C GLN A 39 33.67 9.59 -13.02
N LEU A 40 32.62 8.90 -12.53
CA LEU A 40 31.73 8.09 -13.36
C LEU A 40 30.91 8.96 -14.31
N GLU A 41 30.45 10.12 -13.85
CA GLU A 41 29.67 11.08 -14.64
C GLU A 41 30.55 11.75 -15.71
N GLU A 42 31.75 12.20 -15.33
CA GLU A 42 32.76 12.76 -16.24
C GLU A 42 33.28 11.70 -17.24
N ALA A 43 33.44 10.44 -16.83
CA ALA A 43 33.80 9.35 -17.74
C ALA A 43 32.64 8.97 -18.68
N CYS A 44 31.39 9.16 -18.26
CA CYS A 44 30.22 9.01 -19.14
C CYS A 44 30.12 10.15 -20.17
N ASP A 45 30.50 11.37 -19.80
CA ASP A 45 30.49 12.53 -20.70
C ASP A 45 31.71 12.56 -21.65
N ALA A 46 32.89 12.11 -21.19
CA ALA A 46 34.11 12.01 -21.99
C ALA A 46 34.12 10.81 -22.96
N ALA A 47 33.26 9.81 -22.75
CA ALA A 47 33.15 8.62 -23.59
C ALA A 47 32.19 8.80 -24.80
N GLN A 48 32.12 10.01 -25.36
CA GLN A 48 31.71 10.22 -26.75
C GLN A 48 32.94 10.31 -27.65
N PRO A 49 33.36 9.25 -28.36
CA PRO A 49 34.27 9.40 -29.49
C PRO A 49 33.48 9.54 -30.79
N LEU A 50 33.84 10.61 -31.51
CA LEU A 50 33.83 10.67 -32.96
C LEU A 50 34.45 9.39 -33.55
N SER A 51 33.82 8.92 -34.64
CA SER A 51 34.30 8.00 -35.67
C SER A 51 35.72 7.43 -35.54
N SER A 52 35.83 6.09 -35.48
CA SER A 52 36.49 5.24 -36.50
C SER A 52 37.13 3.95 -35.92
N SER A 53 36.88 2.84 -36.63
CA SER A 53 37.71 1.63 -36.80
C SER A 53 38.11 0.70 -35.60
N TYR A 54 37.66 -0.55 -35.73
CA TYR A 54 38.31 -1.84 -35.39
C TYR A 54 38.47 -2.35 -33.92
N SER A 55 37.60 -3.32 -33.61
CA SER A 55 37.87 -4.69 -33.09
C SER A 55 38.11 -5.02 -31.59
N LYS A 56 37.24 -5.95 -31.13
CA LYS A 56 37.37 -7.04 -30.12
C LYS A 56 37.52 -6.70 -28.61
N SER A 57 36.45 -7.03 -27.84
CA SER A 57 36.39 -8.11 -26.81
C SER A 57 35.54 -7.78 -25.55
N SER A 58 34.98 -8.84 -24.95
CA SER A 58 34.29 -8.94 -23.65
C SER A 58 32.81 -8.48 -23.56
N GLY A 59 31.94 -9.47 -23.29
CA GLY A 59 30.49 -9.40 -23.48
C GLY A 59 29.68 -8.96 -22.26
N THR A 60 29.72 -7.67 -21.97
CA THR A 60 28.61 -6.99 -21.29
C THR A 60 27.95 -6.09 -22.33
N LYS A 61 26.75 -6.45 -22.79
CA LYS A 61 25.96 -5.53 -23.62
C LYS A 61 25.71 -4.27 -22.79
N PRO A 62 25.96 -3.07 -23.33
CA PRO A 62 25.76 -1.83 -22.58
C PRO A 62 24.29 -1.67 -22.17
N VAL A 63 24.08 -1.01 -21.04
CA VAL A 63 22.76 -0.53 -20.62
C VAL A 63 22.18 0.30 -21.77
N MET A 64 20.95 -0.01 -22.21
CA MET A 64 20.32 0.69 -23.34
C MET A 64 20.30 2.20 -23.08
N SER A 65 20.77 2.97 -24.06
CA SER A 65 20.76 4.43 -24.00
C SER A 65 19.33 4.99 -24.00
N LYS A 66 19.15 6.23 -23.52
CA LYS A 66 17.84 6.91 -23.57
C LYS A 66 17.29 7.03 -25.00
N GLN A 67 18.17 7.25 -25.98
CA GLN A 67 17.79 7.33 -27.39
C GLN A 67 17.32 5.97 -27.93
N GLU A 68 18.02 4.88 -27.61
CA GLU A 68 17.57 3.53 -27.96
C GLU A 68 16.22 3.19 -27.30
N MET A 69 15.96 3.64 -26.07
CA MET A 69 14.66 3.44 -25.42
C MET A 69 13.52 4.20 -26.12
N GLN A 70 13.77 5.40 -26.63
CA GLN A 70 12.77 6.21 -27.34
C GLN A 70 12.34 5.59 -28.67
N GLN A 71 13.21 4.83 -29.34
CA GLN A 71 12.85 4.10 -30.56
C GLN A 71 11.70 3.11 -30.36
N TYR A 72 11.56 2.57 -29.14
CA TYR A 72 10.47 1.64 -28.82
C TYR A 72 9.12 2.34 -28.60
N ASP A 73 9.07 3.67 -28.61
CA ASP A 73 7.80 4.41 -28.65
C ASP A 73 7.22 4.52 -30.06
N GLY A 74 8.02 4.21 -31.10
CA GLY A 74 7.62 4.30 -32.49
C GLY A 74 6.76 3.15 -32.99
N THR A 75 6.29 3.30 -34.24
CA THR A 75 5.45 2.34 -34.98
C THR A 75 6.18 1.74 -36.18
N ASP A 76 7.51 1.79 -36.19
CA ASP A 76 8.33 1.42 -37.34
C ASP A 76 8.82 -0.04 -37.29
N PHE A 77 8.15 -0.89 -36.50
CA PHE A 77 8.52 -2.30 -36.35
C PHE A 77 7.73 -3.18 -37.32
N PRO A 78 8.27 -4.36 -37.71
CA PRO A 78 7.58 -5.30 -38.60
C PRO A 78 6.21 -5.77 -38.09
N TRP A 79 6.00 -5.72 -36.76
CA TRP A 79 4.74 -6.11 -36.11
C TRP A 79 3.78 -4.95 -35.87
N SER A 80 4.17 -3.69 -36.11
CA SER A 80 3.39 -2.52 -35.72
C SER A 80 1.99 -2.49 -36.33
N SER A 81 1.86 -2.79 -37.63
CA SER A 81 0.56 -2.88 -38.29
C SER A 81 -0.35 -3.96 -37.66
N LYS A 82 0.20 -5.13 -37.34
CA LYS A 82 -0.53 -6.23 -36.69
C LYS A 82 -0.94 -5.87 -35.25
N VAL A 83 -0.06 -5.19 -34.52
CA VAL A 83 -0.32 -4.71 -33.15
C VAL A 83 -1.47 -3.70 -33.15
N GLU A 84 -1.44 -2.73 -34.05
CA GLU A 84 -2.51 -1.72 -34.16
C GLU A 84 -3.84 -2.34 -34.60
N GLN A 85 -3.80 -3.27 -35.54
CA GLN A 85 -4.99 -4.00 -35.99
C GLN A 85 -5.63 -4.76 -34.82
N HIS A 86 -4.87 -5.59 -34.09
CA HIS A 86 -5.43 -6.32 -32.95
C HIS A 86 -5.88 -5.40 -31.81
N LEU A 87 -5.22 -4.25 -31.60
CA LEU A 87 -5.66 -3.27 -30.61
C LEU A 87 -7.09 -2.78 -30.89
N LYS A 88 -7.39 -2.45 -32.16
CA LYS A 88 -8.69 -1.95 -32.60
C LYS A 88 -9.73 -3.07 -32.75
N ASP A 89 -9.35 -4.13 -33.46
CA ASP A 89 -10.29 -5.19 -33.88
C ASP A 89 -10.57 -6.19 -32.76
N SER A 90 -9.55 -6.59 -32.00
CA SER A 90 -9.69 -7.62 -30.95
C SER A 90 -9.89 -7.01 -29.57
N PHE A 91 -9.18 -5.93 -29.22
CA PHE A 91 -9.27 -5.33 -27.89
C PHE A 91 -10.21 -4.12 -27.83
N HIS A 92 -10.72 -3.64 -28.97
CA HIS A 92 -11.63 -2.50 -29.07
C HIS A 92 -11.11 -1.22 -28.39
N LEU A 93 -9.79 -1.02 -28.45
CA LEU A 93 -9.12 0.16 -27.91
C LEU A 93 -8.62 1.06 -29.05
N SER A 94 -8.77 2.36 -28.88
CA SER A 94 -8.34 3.33 -29.89
C SER A 94 -6.86 3.70 -29.77
N ASN A 95 -6.34 3.84 -28.54
CA ASN A 95 -5.02 4.38 -28.26
C ASN A 95 -4.32 3.61 -27.13
N PHE A 96 -2.99 3.61 -27.16
CA PHE A 96 -2.16 3.13 -26.04
C PHE A 96 -2.08 4.16 -24.93
N ARG A 97 -2.10 3.70 -23.68
CA ARG A 97 -1.72 4.49 -22.51
C ARG A 97 -0.18 4.62 -22.44
N PRO A 98 0.35 5.59 -21.69
CA PRO A 98 1.79 5.77 -21.53
C PRO A 98 2.51 4.46 -21.17
N LEU A 99 3.68 4.25 -21.78
CA LEU A 99 4.54 3.06 -21.67
C LEU A 99 3.98 1.74 -22.22
N GLN A 100 2.69 1.62 -22.55
CA GLN A 100 2.13 0.36 -23.05
C GLN A 100 2.77 -0.06 -24.38
N LEU A 101 2.80 0.85 -25.37
CA LEU A 101 3.40 0.58 -26.68
C LEU A 101 4.88 0.21 -26.56
N ARG A 102 5.63 0.97 -25.74
CA ARG A 102 7.05 0.69 -25.45
C ARG A 102 7.25 -0.71 -24.87
N ALA A 103 6.44 -1.07 -23.87
CA ALA A 103 6.50 -2.39 -23.24
C ALA A 103 6.19 -3.50 -24.25
N ILE A 104 5.17 -3.32 -25.09
CA ILE A 104 4.78 -4.25 -26.15
C ILE A 104 5.91 -4.43 -27.17
N ASN A 105 6.49 -3.34 -27.66
CA ASN A 105 7.58 -3.39 -28.64
C ASN A 105 8.83 -4.08 -28.07
N LEU A 106 9.26 -3.75 -26.86
CA LEU A 106 10.40 -4.41 -26.18
C LEU A 106 10.18 -5.91 -26.06
N THR A 107 8.98 -6.27 -25.65
CA THR A 107 8.55 -7.65 -25.42
C THR A 107 8.51 -8.42 -26.75
N LEU A 108 7.96 -7.85 -27.82
CA LEU A 108 7.97 -8.44 -29.16
C LEU A 108 9.37 -8.55 -29.76
N SER A 109 10.28 -7.64 -29.43
CA SER A 109 11.72 -7.72 -29.77
C SER A 109 12.50 -8.78 -28.99
N GLY A 110 11.84 -9.56 -28.12
CA GLY A 110 12.48 -10.64 -27.37
C GLY A 110 13.32 -10.18 -26.17
N ARG A 111 13.07 -8.98 -25.65
CA ARG A 111 13.75 -8.47 -24.45
C ARG A 111 13.02 -8.90 -23.18
N ASP A 112 13.80 -9.10 -22.11
CA ASP A 112 13.26 -9.26 -20.75
C ASP A 112 12.94 -7.88 -20.17
N LEU A 113 11.80 -7.77 -19.50
CA LEU A 113 11.24 -6.47 -19.07
C LEU A 113 10.60 -6.56 -17.68
N PHE A 114 10.86 -5.57 -16.83
CA PHE A 114 10.07 -5.26 -15.66
C PHE A 114 9.19 -4.04 -15.94
N LEU A 115 7.89 -4.19 -15.79
CA LEU A 115 6.91 -3.13 -15.98
C LEU A 115 6.26 -2.78 -14.64
N VAL A 116 6.62 -1.61 -14.12
CA VAL A 116 6.03 -1.02 -12.91
C VAL A 116 4.98 -0.02 -13.36
N MET A 117 3.71 -0.36 -13.19
CA MET A 117 2.59 0.52 -13.51
C MET A 117 1.50 0.45 -12.44
N PRO A 118 0.90 1.58 -12.05
CA PRO A 118 -0.23 1.62 -11.12
C PRO A 118 -1.36 0.63 -11.47
N THR A 119 -2.12 0.21 -10.45
CA THR A 119 -3.35 -0.58 -10.67
C THR A 119 -4.33 0.18 -11.57
N GLY A 120 -5.06 -0.55 -12.42
CA GLY A 120 -5.99 0.04 -13.37
C GLY A 120 -5.36 0.72 -14.60
N ARG A 121 -4.02 0.83 -14.72
CA ARG A 121 -3.37 1.44 -15.91
C ARG A 121 -3.14 0.48 -17.09
N GLY A 122 -3.75 -0.71 -17.07
CA GLY A 122 -3.74 -1.62 -18.23
C GLY A 122 -2.47 -2.45 -18.40
N LYS A 123 -1.87 -2.92 -17.29
CA LYS A 123 -0.72 -3.84 -17.30
C LYS A 123 -0.96 -5.10 -18.12
N SER A 124 -2.17 -5.67 -18.03
CA SER A 124 -2.51 -6.92 -18.71
C SER A 124 -2.38 -6.84 -20.23
N LEU A 125 -2.72 -5.69 -20.82
CA LEU A 125 -2.61 -5.48 -22.26
C LEU A 125 -1.17 -5.69 -22.77
N CYS A 126 -0.17 -5.37 -21.95
CA CYS A 126 1.25 -5.47 -22.31
C CYS A 126 1.74 -6.91 -22.50
N TYR A 127 1.01 -7.93 -22.03
CA TYR A 127 1.29 -9.33 -22.37
C TYR A 127 0.17 -9.98 -23.20
N GLN A 128 -1.08 -9.53 -23.07
CA GLN A 128 -2.21 -10.08 -23.82
C GLN A 128 -2.13 -9.76 -25.31
N LEU A 129 -1.84 -8.50 -25.67
CA LEU A 129 -1.74 -8.11 -27.08
C LEU A 129 -0.55 -8.78 -27.79
N PRO A 130 0.66 -8.84 -27.20
CA PRO A 130 1.75 -9.63 -27.78
C PRO A 130 1.43 -11.12 -27.92
N ALA A 131 0.63 -11.70 -27.03
CA ALA A 131 0.26 -13.11 -27.11
C ALA A 131 -0.57 -13.41 -28.37
N VAL A 132 -1.52 -12.54 -28.71
CA VAL A 132 -2.33 -12.66 -29.94
C VAL A 132 -1.49 -12.43 -31.19
N CYS A 133 -0.52 -11.50 -31.13
CA CYS A 133 0.37 -11.20 -32.25
C CYS A 133 1.37 -12.32 -32.56
N SER A 134 1.72 -13.14 -31.56
CA SER A 134 2.75 -14.18 -31.65
C SER A 134 2.17 -15.55 -32.04
N ASN A 135 3.04 -16.40 -32.59
CA ASN A 135 2.73 -17.82 -32.77
C ASN A 135 2.91 -18.56 -31.43
N GLY A 136 2.11 -19.61 -31.22
CA GLY A 136 2.07 -20.35 -29.95
C GLY A 136 1.29 -19.61 -28.85
N PHE A 137 1.73 -19.77 -27.59
CA PHE A 137 1.06 -19.21 -26.42
C PHE A 137 2.03 -18.44 -25.50
N THR A 138 1.45 -17.57 -24.66
CA THR A 138 2.11 -16.91 -23.53
C THR A 138 1.73 -17.61 -22.23
N LEU A 139 2.74 -17.97 -21.43
CA LEU A 139 2.55 -18.50 -20.08
C LEU A 139 2.42 -17.33 -19.10
N VAL A 140 1.33 -17.26 -18.35
CA VAL A 140 1.09 -16.22 -17.34
C VAL A 140 1.08 -16.85 -15.95
N ILE A 141 2.00 -16.42 -15.09
CA ILE A 141 2.07 -16.84 -13.69
C ILE A 141 1.43 -15.74 -12.84
N THR A 142 0.44 -16.09 -12.03
CA THR A 142 -0.29 -15.14 -11.18
C THR A 142 -0.61 -15.77 -9.82
N PRO A 143 -0.64 -14.99 -8.73
CA PRO A 143 -0.70 -15.57 -7.39
C PRO A 143 -2.11 -16.02 -6.99
N LEU A 144 -3.15 -15.55 -7.67
CA LEU A 144 -4.54 -15.79 -7.28
C LEU A 144 -5.40 -16.36 -8.38
N ILE A 145 -6.26 -17.30 -7.99
CA ILE A 145 -7.24 -17.93 -8.90
C ILE A 145 -8.31 -16.94 -9.34
N SER A 146 -8.82 -16.10 -8.44
CA SER A 146 -9.83 -15.08 -8.79
C SER A 146 -9.33 -14.13 -9.89
N LEU A 147 -8.05 -13.73 -9.83
CA LEU A 147 -7.46 -12.87 -10.85
C LEU A 147 -7.36 -13.58 -12.20
N MET A 148 -7.05 -14.89 -12.22
CA MET A 148 -7.11 -15.70 -13.45
C MET A 148 -8.52 -15.74 -14.03
N GLU A 149 -9.53 -15.98 -13.20
CA GLU A 149 -10.93 -16.07 -13.62
C GLU A 149 -11.42 -14.75 -14.24
N ASP A 150 -11.11 -13.62 -13.61
CA ASP A 150 -11.44 -12.30 -14.14
C ASP A 150 -10.79 -12.05 -15.52
N GLN A 151 -9.52 -12.40 -15.68
CA GLN A 151 -8.84 -12.29 -16.98
C GLN A 151 -9.44 -13.22 -18.03
N LEU A 152 -9.82 -14.46 -17.67
CA LEU A 152 -10.45 -15.40 -18.59
C LEU A 152 -11.83 -14.95 -19.04
N ILE A 153 -12.65 -14.40 -18.14
CA ILE A 153 -13.97 -13.85 -18.47
C ILE A 153 -13.81 -12.70 -19.48
N TYR A 154 -12.87 -11.79 -19.23
CA TYR A 154 -12.58 -10.69 -20.14
C TYR A 154 -12.09 -11.19 -21.51
N LEU A 155 -11.09 -12.08 -21.54
CA LEU A 155 -10.54 -12.60 -22.80
C LEU A 155 -11.58 -13.37 -23.60
N LYS A 156 -12.47 -14.12 -22.94
CA LYS A 156 -13.60 -14.78 -23.58
C LYS A 156 -14.61 -13.78 -24.18
N SER A 157 -14.83 -12.64 -23.52
CA SER A 157 -15.75 -11.61 -24.02
C SER A 157 -15.27 -10.93 -25.31
N ILE A 158 -13.96 -10.98 -25.58
CA ILE A 158 -13.32 -10.46 -26.79
C ILE A 158 -12.84 -11.57 -27.75
N ASP A 159 -13.37 -12.79 -27.59
CA ASP A 159 -13.05 -13.97 -28.41
C ASP A 159 -11.56 -14.34 -28.49
N VAL A 160 -10.80 -14.03 -27.43
CA VAL A 160 -9.40 -14.47 -27.28
C VAL A 160 -9.36 -15.76 -26.47
N SER A 161 -8.97 -16.86 -27.11
CA SER A 161 -8.86 -18.16 -26.45
C SER A 161 -7.73 -18.18 -25.41
N ALA A 162 -8.10 -18.40 -24.16
CA ALA A 162 -7.21 -18.52 -23.02
C ALA A 162 -7.69 -19.61 -22.06
N VAL A 163 -6.76 -20.24 -21.36
CA VAL A 163 -7.06 -21.32 -20.41
C VAL A 163 -6.31 -21.10 -19.10
N MET A 164 -6.81 -21.67 -18.00
CA MET A 164 -6.07 -21.75 -16.74
C MET A 164 -5.83 -23.20 -16.33
N LEU A 165 -4.76 -23.41 -15.56
CA LEU A 165 -4.46 -24.65 -14.85
C LEU A 165 -4.18 -24.34 -13.38
N ASN A 166 -5.06 -24.82 -12.51
CA ASN A 166 -4.98 -24.64 -11.06
C ASN A 166 -5.14 -26.00 -10.34
N ALA A 167 -5.16 -25.98 -9.00
CA ALA A 167 -5.30 -27.19 -8.20
C ALA A 167 -6.68 -27.85 -8.33
N SER A 168 -7.74 -27.08 -8.58
CA SER A 168 -9.12 -27.53 -8.73
C SER A 168 -9.53 -27.94 -10.15
N SER A 169 -8.59 -27.87 -11.11
CA SER A 169 -8.85 -28.25 -12.51
C SER A 169 -9.15 -29.74 -12.63
N SER A 170 -10.19 -30.10 -13.40
CA SER A 170 -10.52 -31.51 -13.68
C SER A 170 -9.39 -32.21 -14.46
N LYS A 171 -9.33 -33.54 -14.35
CA LYS A 171 -8.31 -34.34 -15.04
C LYS A 171 -8.45 -34.22 -16.56
N GLU A 172 -9.68 -34.14 -17.05
CA GLU A 172 -10.05 -34.01 -18.45
C GLU A 172 -9.59 -32.66 -18.99
N HIS A 173 -9.89 -31.57 -18.27
CA HIS A 173 -9.45 -30.22 -18.63
C HIS A 173 -7.92 -30.13 -18.62
N ALA A 174 -7.27 -30.64 -17.57
CA ALA A 174 -5.81 -30.66 -17.50
C ALA A 174 -5.18 -31.42 -18.67
N LYS A 175 -5.74 -32.59 -19.04
CA LYS A 175 -5.26 -33.37 -20.20
C LYS A 175 -5.42 -32.61 -21.51
N MET A 176 -6.57 -31.94 -21.70
CA MET A 176 -6.86 -31.13 -22.88
C MET A 176 -5.87 -29.96 -23.02
N VAL A 177 -5.65 -29.19 -21.95
CA VAL A 177 -4.68 -28.09 -21.96
C VAL A 177 -3.27 -28.59 -22.25
N MET A 178 -2.83 -29.65 -21.57
CA MET A 178 -1.48 -30.21 -21.75
C MET A 178 -1.24 -30.77 -23.17
N ALA A 179 -2.28 -31.28 -23.83
CA ALA A 179 -2.21 -31.68 -25.23
C ALA A 179 -2.10 -30.45 -26.15
N GLY A 180 -2.94 -29.43 -25.92
CA GLY A 180 -2.93 -28.18 -26.67
C GLY A 180 -1.61 -27.41 -26.59
N MET A 181 -0.89 -27.48 -25.47
CA MET A 181 0.43 -26.83 -25.31
C MET A 181 1.48 -27.36 -26.30
N THR A 182 1.31 -28.59 -26.78
CA THR A 182 2.23 -29.24 -27.71
C THR A 182 1.70 -29.29 -29.15
N ASP A 183 0.50 -28.77 -29.39
CA ASP A 183 -0.13 -28.75 -30.71
C ASP A 183 0.36 -27.53 -31.51
N PRO A 184 0.90 -27.71 -32.74
CA PRO A 184 1.25 -26.61 -33.63
C PRO A 184 0.08 -25.65 -33.93
N LYS A 185 -1.16 -26.14 -33.91
CA LYS A 185 -2.39 -25.35 -34.05
C LYS A 185 -2.97 -24.96 -32.68
N SER A 186 -2.11 -24.73 -31.68
CA SER A 186 -2.45 -24.43 -30.28
C SER A 186 -3.82 -23.76 -30.14
N PRO A 187 -4.78 -24.38 -29.43
CA PRO A 187 -6.15 -23.89 -29.38
C PRO A 187 -6.29 -22.61 -28.55
N PHE A 188 -5.23 -22.13 -27.89
CA PHE A 188 -5.21 -20.96 -27.03
C PHE A 188 -3.95 -20.10 -27.25
N LYS A 189 -4.08 -18.82 -26.90
CA LYS A 189 -3.00 -17.81 -26.91
C LYS A 189 -2.41 -17.54 -25.52
N LEU A 190 -3.16 -17.80 -24.45
CA LEU A 190 -2.69 -17.60 -23.07
C LEU A 190 -2.98 -18.82 -22.20
N VAL A 191 -2.00 -19.16 -21.34
CA VAL A 191 -2.13 -20.20 -20.32
C VAL A 191 -1.80 -19.59 -18.95
N TYR A 192 -2.81 -19.47 -18.11
CA TYR A 192 -2.66 -18.97 -16.74
C TYR A 192 -2.36 -20.11 -15.77
N VAL A 193 -1.38 -19.92 -14.90
CA VAL A 193 -0.97 -20.90 -13.89
C VAL A 193 -0.62 -20.21 -12.57
N THR A 194 -0.72 -20.96 -11.48
CA THR A 194 -0.22 -20.51 -10.18
C THR A 194 1.28 -20.84 -10.04
N PRO A 195 2.06 -20.10 -9.21
CA PRO A 195 3.47 -20.41 -9.00
C PRO A 195 3.70 -21.82 -8.43
N GLU A 196 2.77 -22.32 -7.61
CA GLU A 196 2.83 -23.67 -7.03
C GLU A 196 2.77 -24.74 -8.12
N LYS A 197 2.06 -24.50 -9.23
CA LYS A 197 2.01 -25.43 -10.36
C LYS A 197 3.35 -25.53 -11.07
N ILE A 198 4.05 -24.41 -11.26
CA ILE A 198 5.41 -24.40 -11.82
C ILE A 198 6.37 -25.14 -10.88
N ALA A 199 6.28 -24.88 -9.58
CA ALA A 199 7.16 -25.50 -8.58
C ALA A 199 6.95 -27.01 -8.43
N LYS A 200 5.70 -27.48 -8.43
CA LYS A 200 5.35 -28.84 -7.98
C LYS A 200 4.99 -29.80 -9.12
N SER A 201 4.66 -29.31 -10.31
CA SER A 201 4.20 -30.16 -11.42
C SER A 201 5.32 -30.49 -12.41
N LYS A 202 5.94 -31.68 -12.25
CA LYS A 202 6.90 -32.22 -13.23
C LYS A 202 6.30 -32.38 -14.63
N LEU A 203 5.01 -32.76 -14.70
CA LEU A 203 4.30 -32.93 -15.97
C LEU A 203 4.17 -31.61 -16.74
N LEU A 204 3.79 -30.52 -16.06
CA LEU A 204 3.69 -29.19 -16.67
C LEU A 204 5.05 -28.74 -17.22
N MET A 205 6.12 -28.88 -16.42
CA MET A 205 7.47 -28.53 -16.86
C MET A 205 7.92 -29.32 -18.09
N SER A 206 7.65 -30.63 -18.13
CA SER A 206 7.95 -31.46 -19.30
C SER A 206 7.17 -31.01 -20.55
N ARG A 207 5.92 -30.58 -20.40
CA ARG A 207 5.11 -30.05 -21.52
C ARG A 207 5.60 -28.69 -22.00
N LEU A 208 5.98 -27.79 -21.08
CA LEU A 208 6.62 -26.52 -21.42
C LEU A 208 7.93 -26.73 -22.17
N GLU A 209 8.75 -27.71 -21.79
CA GLU A 209 9.98 -28.04 -22.51
C GLU A 209 9.73 -28.52 -23.94
N LYS A 210 8.71 -29.37 -24.15
CA LYS A 210 8.29 -29.78 -25.50
C LYS A 210 7.78 -28.60 -26.32
N ALA A 211 6.94 -27.75 -25.73
CA ALA A 211 6.43 -26.54 -26.38
C ALA A 211 7.57 -25.57 -26.75
N TYR A 212 8.55 -25.40 -25.88
CA TYR A 212 9.74 -24.58 -26.11
C TYR A 212 10.57 -25.12 -27.28
N LYS A 213 10.85 -26.43 -27.32
CA LYS A 213 11.55 -27.09 -28.43
C LYS A 213 10.82 -26.95 -29.77
N ALA A 214 9.49 -26.90 -29.74
CA ALA A 214 8.63 -26.67 -30.90
C ALA A 214 8.42 -25.18 -31.25
N ASN A 215 9.08 -24.24 -30.56
CA ASN A 215 8.87 -22.78 -30.69
C ASN A 215 7.41 -22.32 -30.46
N LEU A 216 6.66 -23.04 -29.62
CA LEU A 216 5.28 -22.71 -29.25
C LEU A 216 5.18 -21.91 -27.95
N LEU A 217 6.21 -21.93 -27.10
CA LEU A 217 6.28 -21.07 -25.92
C LEU A 217 6.88 -19.72 -26.31
N SER A 218 6.02 -18.74 -26.59
CA SER A 218 6.45 -17.42 -27.11
C SER A 218 6.96 -16.48 -26.03
N ARG A 219 6.42 -16.59 -24.81
CA ARG A 219 6.63 -15.59 -23.75
C ARG A 219 6.25 -16.11 -22.38
N ILE A 220 6.86 -15.52 -21.36
CA ILE A 220 6.52 -15.74 -19.95
C ILE A 220 6.16 -14.39 -19.33
N ALA A 221 4.97 -14.28 -18.74
CA ALA A 221 4.55 -13.13 -17.96
C ALA A 221 4.45 -13.55 -16.48
N VAL A 222 5.10 -12.82 -15.59
CA VAL A 222 5.03 -13.00 -14.14
C VAL A 222 4.28 -11.81 -13.56
N ASP A 223 3.01 -12.02 -13.22
CA ASP A 223 2.17 -11.02 -12.60
C ASP A 223 2.46 -10.94 -11.10
N GLU A 224 2.27 -9.75 -10.53
CA GLU A 224 2.66 -9.39 -9.15
C GLU A 224 4.10 -9.85 -8.80
N VAL A 225 5.05 -9.51 -9.67
CA VAL A 225 6.42 -10.03 -9.59
C VAL A 225 7.16 -9.67 -8.29
N HIS A 226 6.71 -8.63 -7.59
CA HIS A 226 7.23 -8.24 -6.29
C HIS A 226 7.09 -9.36 -5.24
N CYS A 227 6.18 -10.33 -5.43
CA CYS A 227 6.01 -11.50 -4.57
C CYS A 227 7.27 -12.40 -4.51
N CYS A 228 8.20 -12.28 -5.46
CA CYS A 228 9.50 -12.96 -5.42
C CYS A 228 10.34 -12.55 -4.21
N SER A 229 10.33 -11.26 -3.86
CA SER A 229 11.23 -10.70 -2.87
C SER A 229 10.65 -10.80 -1.46
N GLN A 230 11.49 -11.19 -0.49
CA GLN A 230 11.13 -11.11 0.94
C GLN A 230 10.99 -9.67 1.44
N TRP A 231 11.53 -8.71 0.70
CA TRP A 231 11.38 -7.29 0.96
C TRP A 231 10.08 -6.73 0.34
N GLY A 232 9.39 -7.51 -0.50
CA GLY A 232 8.04 -7.22 -1.01
C GLY A 232 6.97 -7.30 0.10
N HIS A 233 5.82 -6.65 -0.09
CA HIS A 233 4.75 -6.58 0.92
C HIS A 233 3.84 -7.81 0.95
N ASP A 234 3.86 -8.63 -0.10
CA ASP A 234 3.14 -9.91 -0.21
C ASP A 234 4.07 -11.03 -0.71
N PHE A 235 5.16 -11.27 0.03
CA PHE A 235 6.12 -12.33 -0.28
C PHE A 235 5.45 -13.71 -0.40
N ARG A 236 5.75 -14.46 -1.47
CA ARG A 236 5.28 -15.84 -1.67
C ARG A 236 6.45 -16.78 -1.93
N PRO A 237 6.66 -17.82 -1.09
CA PRO A 237 7.78 -18.74 -1.26
C PRO A 237 7.88 -19.39 -2.64
N ASP A 238 6.77 -19.82 -3.23
CA ASP A 238 6.78 -20.49 -4.54
C ASP A 238 7.27 -19.58 -5.68
N TYR A 239 7.18 -18.25 -5.55
CA TYR A 239 7.73 -17.31 -6.54
C TYR A 239 9.27 -17.38 -6.62
N LYS A 240 9.96 -17.79 -5.54
CA LYS A 240 11.42 -17.96 -5.56
C LYS A 240 11.87 -19.06 -6.52
N LEU A 241 10.99 -20.01 -6.84
CA LEU A 241 11.29 -21.14 -7.71
C LEU A 241 11.16 -20.79 -9.20
N LEU A 242 10.58 -19.63 -9.53
CA LEU A 242 10.33 -19.21 -10.92
C LEU A 242 11.60 -18.92 -11.72
N GLY A 243 12.75 -18.73 -11.07
CA GLY A 243 14.05 -18.63 -11.76
C GLY A 243 14.41 -19.87 -12.59
N ILE A 244 13.74 -21.02 -12.36
CA ILE A 244 13.87 -22.19 -13.24
C ILE A 244 13.41 -21.90 -14.68
N LEU A 245 12.41 -21.04 -14.85
CA LEU A 245 11.83 -20.73 -16.15
C LEU A 245 12.86 -20.10 -17.09
N LYS A 246 13.61 -19.11 -16.62
CA LYS A 246 14.63 -18.47 -17.46
C LYS A 246 15.86 -19.36 -17.68
N ARG A 247 16.21 -20.19 -16.69
CA ARG A 247 17.30 -21.17 -16.82
C ARG A 247 17.01 -22.25 -17.86
N GLN A 248 15.76 -22.71 -17.97
CA GLN A 248 15.36 -23.72 -18.95
C GLN A 248 14.96 -23.14 -20.31
N PHE A 249 14.29 -21.99 -20.31
CA PHE A 249 13.71 -21.37 -21.51
C PHE A 249 14.44 -20.07 -21.85
N THR A 250 15.74 -20.15 -22.07
CA THR A 250 16.65 -19.00 -22.19
C THR A 250 16.28 -18.02 -23.30
N LYS A 251 15.78 -18.52 -24.43
CA LYS A 251 15.34 -17.70 -25.58
C LYS A 251 13.96 -17.06 -25.39
N VAL A 252 13.19 -17.49 -24.40
CA VAL A 252 11.85 -16.97 -24.16
C VAL A 252 11.94 -15.66 -23.36
N PRO A 253 11.39 -14.54 -23.86
CA PRO A 253 11.34 -13.29 -23.12
C PRO A 253 10.44 -13.40 -21.89
N LEU A 254 10.92 -12.84 -20.77
CA LEU A 254 10.22 -12.75 -19.50
C LEU A 254 9.77 -11.31 -19.23
N LEU A 255 8.48 -11.15 -18.93
CA LEU A 255 7.87 -9.88 -18.54
C LEU A 255 7.39 -9.96 -17.07
N GLY A 256 8.05 -9.25 -16.16
CA GLY A 256 7.60 -9.10 -14.78
C GLY A 256 6.72 -7.87 -14.62
N LEU A 257 5.51 -8.01 -14.08
CA LEU A 257 4.56 -6.91 -13.90
C LEU A 257 4.28 -6.66 -12.42
N THR A 258 4.21 -5.40 -12.01
CA THR A 258 3.87 -5.01 -10.64
C THR A 258 3.36 -3.57 -10.57
N ALA A 259 2.62 -3.22 -9.52
CA ALA A 259 2.19 -1.86 -9.25
C ALA A 259 3.03 -1.13 -8.19
N THR A 260 3.75 -1.88 -7.36
CA THR A 260 4.18 -1.42 -6.03
C THR A 260 5.56 -1.96 -5.65
N ALA A 261 6.50 -1.99 -6.61
CA ALA A 261 7.87 -2.43 -6.35
C ALA A 261 8.83 -1.23 -6.33
N THR A 262 9.58 -1.12 -5.25
CA THR A 262 10.72 -0.20 -5.13
C THR A 262 11.92 -0.71 -5.93
N SER A 263 12.91 0.16 -6.14
CA SER A 263 14.12 -0.20 -6.91
C SER A 263 14.90 -1.34 -6.26
N SER A 264 14.89 -1.43 -4.92
CA SER A 264 15.55 -2.51 -4.18
C SER A 264 14.82 -3.85 -4.36
N VAL A 265 13.48 -3.85 -4.35
CA VAL A 265 12.66 -5.05 -4.57
C VAL A 265 12.83 -5.58 -5.99
N LEU A 266 12.87 -4.70 -7.00
CA LEU A 266 13.09 -5.12 -8.39
C LEU A 266 14.45 -5.78 -8.59
N LYS A 267 15.52 -5.22 -8.03
CA LYS A 267 16.87 -5.82 -8.07
C LYS A 267 16.94 -7.21 -7.43
N ASP A 268 16.14 -7.45 -6.39
CA ASP A 268 16.02 -8.78 -5.78
C ASP A 268 15.23 -9.73 -6.71
N CYS A 269 14.15 -9.24 -7.33
CA CYS A 269 13.38 -10.00 -8.32
C CYS A 269 14.22 -10.39 -9.54
N GLU A 270 15.08 -9.50 -10.05
CA GLU A 270 16.03 -9.76 -11.14
C GLU A 270 16.93 -10.96 -10.84
N LYS A 271 17.49 -11.01 -9.63
CA LYS A 271 18.34 -12.11 -9.17
C LYS A 271 17.56 -13.41 -9.06
N ILE A 272 16.39 -13.37 -8.42
CA ILE A 272 15.54 -14.55 -8.19
C ILE A 272 15.06 -15.15 -9.51
N LEU A 273 14.62 -14.31 -10.45
CA LEU A 273 14.14 -14.74 -11.77
C LEU A 273 15.26 -15.03 -12.77
N CYS A 274 16.52 -14.82 -12.40
CA CYS A 274 17.70 -15.03 -13.24
C CYS A 274 17.67 -14.19 -14.53
N VAL A 275 17.26 -12.92 -14.43
CA VAL A 275 17.15 -11.94 -15.54
C VAL A 275 17.97 -10.66 -15.26
N PRO A 276 19.32 -10.75 -15.16
CA PRO A 276 20.16 -9.64 -14.71
C PRO A 276 20.26 -8.44 -15.69
N GLN A 277 19.72 -8.58 -16.90
CA GLN A 277 19.72 -7.52 -17.94
C GLN A 277 18.28 -7.12 -18.33
N ALA A 278 17.31 -7.30 -17.43
CA ALA A 278 15.94 -6.89 -17.68
C ALA A 278 15.85 -5.36 -17.79
N ILE A 279 15.12 -4.87 -18.78
CA ILE A 279 14.83 -3.44 -18.92
C ILE A 279 13.73 -3.10 -17.92
N THR A 280 13.89 -2.02 -17.15
CA THR A 280 12.84 -1.57 -16.21
C THR A 280 12.12 -0.35 -16.77
N LEU A 281 10.80 -0.45 -16.89
CA LEU A 281 9.91 0.65 -17.24
C LEU A 281 9.02 0.98 -16.04
N THR A 282 9.11 2.21 -15.56
CA THR A 282 8.31 2.70 -14.43
C THR A 282 7.40 3.83 -14.90
N ALA A 283 6.08 3.62 -14.80
CA ALA A 283 5.11 4.70 -14.95
C ALA A 283 5.01 5.49 -13.65
N PRO A 284 4.74 6.81 -13.71
CA PRO A 284 4.53 7.61 -12.52
C PRO A 284 3.45 7.01 -11.62
N PHE A 285 3.69 6.95 -10.31
CA PHE A 285 2.70 6.46 -9.34
C PHE A 285 1.43 7.34 -9.30
N ASN A 286 1.56 8.63 -9.61
CA ASN A 286 0.53 9.60 -9.33
C ASN A 286 -0.79 9.33 -10.07
N ARG A 287 -1.89 9.51 -9.34
CA ARG A 287 -3.28 9.60 -9.83
C ARG A 287 -3.81 10.98 -9.43
N THR A 288 -3.87 11.88 -10.41
CA THR A 288 -4.23 13.29 -10.18
C THR A 288 -5.68 13.48 -9.74
N ASN A 289 -6.56 12.54 -10.08
CA ASN A 289 -7.98 12.57 -9.75
C ASN A 289 -8.32 12.13 -8.32
N LEU A 290 -7.35 11.58 -7.57
CA LEU A 290 -7.59 11.07 -6.21
C LEU A 290 -7.32 12.14 -5.15
N TYR A 291 -8.28 12.39 -4.27
CA TYR A 291 -8.07 13.23 -3.10
C TYR A 291 -7.64 12.37 -1.90
N TYR A 292 -6.53 12.72 -1.25
CA TYR A 292 -6.02 11.97 -0.09
C TYR A 292 -6.22 12.72 1.22
N GLU A 293 -6.81 12.07 2.22
CA GLU A 293 -7.11 12.66 3.53
C GLU A 293 -6.83 11.68 4.68
N VAL A 294 -6.29 12.18 5.77
CA VAL A 294 -6.14 11.43 7.03
C VAL A 294 -6.94 12.12 8.13
N ARG A 295 -7.87 11.39 8.74
CA ARG A 295 -8.69 11.81 9.88
C ARG A 295 -8.25 11.07 11.14
N ILE A 296 -8.26 11.74 12.28
CA ILE A 296 -8.04 11.08 13.56
C ILE A 296 -9.28 10.26 13.90
N LYS A 297 -9.08 8.98 14.21
CA LYS A 297 -10.14 8.05 14.56
C LYS A 297 -10.46 8.18 16.03
N ASP A 298 -11.62 8.77 16.30
CA ASP A 298 -12.25 8.69 17.61
C ASP A 298 -13.30 7.57 17.61
N SER A 299 -13.24 6.73 18.64
CA SER A 299 -13.98 5.45 18.69
C SER A 299 -15.49 5.65 18.67
N ASP A 300 -15.96 6.75 19.26
CA ASP A 300 -17.38 7.03 19.42
C ASP A 300 -17.98 7.73 18.18
N THR A 301 -17.15 8.38 17.37
CA THR A 301 -17.60 9.30 16.31
C THR A 301 -17.24 8.85 14.89
N ALA A 302 -16.19 8.05 14.69
CA ALA A 302 -15.72 7.66 13.36
C ALA A 302 -16.79 6.97 12.51
N LEU A 303 -17.56 6.04 13.08
CA LEU A 303 -18.64 5.36 12.35
C LEU A 303 -19.76 6.33 11.94
N ASN A 304 -20.13 7.26 12.82
CA ASN A 304 -21.16 8.26 12.53
C ASN A 304 -20.70 9.23 11.44
N ASP A 305 -19.43 9.60 11.42
CA ASP A 305 -18.83 10.42 10.35
C ASP A 305 -18.85 9.67 9.01
N ILE A 306 -18.47 8.39 8.98
CA ILE A 306 -18.57 7.54 7.77
C ILE A 306 -20.01 7.49 7.24
N ILE A 307 -20.99 7.26 8.12
CA ILE A 307 -22.42 7.26 7.76
C ILE A 307 -22.83 8.61 7.17
N SER A 308 -22.41 9.70 7.81
CA SER A 308 -22.70 11.07 7.35
C SER A 308 -22.13 11.33 5.96
N LEU A 309 -20.86 10.97 5.71
CA LEU A 309 -20.21 11.09 4.41
C LEU A 309 -20.96 10.32 3.32
N ILE A 310 -21.33 9.06 3.60
CA ILE A 310 -22.03 8.20 2.63
C ILE A 310 -23.42 8.75 2.30
N LYS A 311 -24.14 9.29 3.28
CA LYS A 311 -25.49 9.86 3.08
C LYS A 311 -25.51 11.24 2.46
N SER A 312 -24.45 12.02 2.64
CA SER A 312 -24.35 13.39 2.14
C SER A 312 -23.51 13.45 0.87
N ARG A 313 -22.19 13.55 1.00
CA ARG A 313 -21.23 13.74 -0.09
C ARG A 313 -21.26 12.61 -1.12
N TYR A 314 -21.43 11.36 -0.68
CA TYR A 314 -21.38 10.18 -1.54
C TYR A 314 -22.74 9.53 -1.76
N LYS A 315 -23.81 10.31 -1.63
CA LYS A 315 -25.17 9.83 -1.88
C LYS A 315 -25.24 9.22 -3.29
N ASP A 316 -25.79 8.01 -3.38
CA ASP A 316 -25.96 7.25 -4.63
C ASP A 316 -24.66 6.92 -5.40
N GLN A 317 -23.49 7.09 -4.75
CA GLN A 317 -22.19 6.76 -5.32
C GLN A 317 -21.63 5.47 -4.72
N SER A 318 -20.92 4.68 -5.54
CA SER A 318 -20.28 3.44 -5.09
C SER A 318 -18.98 3.70 -4.33
N GLY A 319 -18.74 2.90 -3.29
CA GLY A 319 -17.50 2.97 -2.53
C GLY A 319 -17.12 1.67 -1.82
N ILE A 320 -15.94 1.69 -1.21
CA ILE A 320 -15.37 0.59 -0.44
C ILE A 320 -15.00 1.10 0.95
N VAL A 321 -15.30 0.32 2.00
CA VAL A 321 -14.82 0.57 3.36
C VAL A 321 -13.88 -0.57 3.78
N TYR A 322 -12.58 -0.30 3.85
CA TYR A 322 -11.60 -1.28 4.32
C TYR A 322 -11.52 -1.32 5.84
N VAL A 323 -11.55 -2.54 6.39
CA VAL A 323 -11.52 -2.83 7.83
C VAL A 323 -10.41 -3.84 8.15
N PHE A 324 -9.99 -3.86 9.42
CA PHE A 324 -8.91 -4.74 9.89
C PHE A 324 -9.28 -6.22 9.90
N SER A 325 -10.45 -6.58 10.46
CA SER A 325 -10.84 -7.97 10.67
C SER A 325 -12.15 -8.35 10.00
N GLN A 326 -12.39 -9.66 9.87
CA GLN A 326 -13.64 -10.19 9.35
C GLN A 326 -14.83 -9.80 10.23
N LYS A 327 -14.64 -9.83 11.55
CA LYS A 327 -15.62 -9.37 12.53
C LYS A 327 -15.96 -7.88 12.36
N ASP A 328 -14.95 -7.06 12.09
CA ASP A 328 -15.17 -5.63 11.80
C ASP A 328 -15.98 -5.46 10.50
N ALA A 329 -15.79 -6.33 9.49
CA ALA A 329 -16.53 -6.24 8.23
C ALA A 329 -18.03 -6.52 8.44
N GLU A 330 -18.36 -7.57 9.19
CA GLU A 330 -19.72 -7.93 9.55
C GLU A 330 -20.38 -6.86 10.44
N LEU A 331 -19.67 -6.38 11.47
CA LEU A 331 -20.18 -5.37 12.39
C LEU A 331 -20.47 -4.04 11.67
N ILE A 332 -19.49 -3.50 10.95
CA ILE A 332 -19.62 -2.20 10.29
C ILE A 332 -20.66 -2.26 9.17
N SER A 333 -20.72 -3.34 8.38
CA SER A 333 -21.79 -3.49 7.38
C SER A 333 -23.18 -3.52 8.00
N THR A 334 -23.36 -4.22 9.13
CA THR A 334 -24.62 -4.26 9.87
C THR A 334 -25.02 -2.87 10.38
N GLU A 335 -24.09 -2.09 10.93
CA GLU A 335 -24.39 -0.73 11.41
C GLU A 335 -24.73 0.24 10.27
N LEU A 336 -24.08 0.10 9.10
CA LEU A 336 -24.45 0.85 7.90
C LEU A 336 -25.86 0.48 7.42
N GLN A 337 -26.20 -0.81 7.40
CA GLN A 337 -27.53 -1.29 7.02
C GLN A 337 -28.64 -0.77 7.94
N LYS A 338 -28.40 -0.72 9.27
CA LYS A 338 -29.34 -0.13 10.25
C LYS A 338 -29.62 1.35 9.99
N ARG A 339 -28.80 2.01 9.20
CA ARG A 339 -28.93 3.41 8.80
C ARG A 339 -29.30 3.54 7.32
N ASP A 340 -29.96 2.54 6.73
CA ASP A 340 -30.48 2.57 5.35
C ASP A 340 -29.39 2.72 4.27
N ILE A 341 -28.16 2.30 4.55
CA ILE A 341 -27.09 2.23 3.56
C ILE A 341 -27.01 0.79 3.04
N LEU A 342 -27.06 0.61 1.72
CA LEU A 342 -26.90 -0.69 1.07
C LEU A 342 -25.43 -1.13 1.14
N ALA A 343 -25.02 -1.65 2.30
CA ALA A 343 -23.68 -2.11 2.60
C ALA A 343 -23.63 -3.61 2.84
N TYR A 344 -22.63 -4.34 2.34
CA TYR A 344 -22.46 -5.78 2.59
C TYR A 344 -21.00 -6.13 2.93
N PRO A 345 -20.77 -7.12 3.81
CA PRO A 345 -19.42 -7.56 4.14
C PRO A 345 -18.76 -8.31 2.98
N TYR A 346 -17.43 -8.26 2.91
CA TYR A 346 -16.61 -9.12 2.05
C TYR A 346 -15.32 -9.53 2.76
N HIS A 347 -15.18 -10.82 3.09
CA HIS A 347 -13.99 -11.37 3.73
C HIS A 347 -13.73 -12.83 3.36
N ALA A 348 -12.56 -13.35 3.71
CA ALA A 348 -12.07 -14.65 3.28
C ALA A 348 -12.93 -15.85 3.74
N ASN A 349 -13.61 -15.77 4.89
CA ASN A 349 -14.43 -16.88 5.40
C ASN A 349 -15.87 -16.91 4.88
N MET A 350 -16.27 -15.96 4.03
CA MET A 350 -17.60 -16.03 3.39
C MET A 350 -17.66 -17.17 2.38
N ASP A 351 -18.87 -17.72 2.22
CA ASP A 351 -19.18 -18.68 1.19
C ASP A 351 -18.80 -18.13 -0.22
N PRO A 352 -18.17 -18.94 -1.11
CA PRO A 352 -17.80 -18.50 -2.44
C PRO A 352 -18.96 -17.97 -3.30
N GLU A 353 -20.16 -18.53 -3.14
CA GLU A 353 -21.36 -18.07 -3.85
C GLU A 353 -21.80 -16.70 -3.32
N ASP A 354 -21.73 -16.49 -2.01
CA ASP A 354 -22.03 -15.22 -1.38
C ASP A 354 -21.04 -14.12 -1.78
N LYS A 355 -19.74 -14.42 -1.82
CA LYS A 355 -18.70 -13.50 -2.35
C LYS A 355 -19.02 -13.10 -3.78
N SER A 356 -19.31 -14.07 -4.63
CA SER A 356 -19.67 -13.85 -6.03
C SER A 356 -20.93 -13.00 -6.16
N ARG A 357 -21.95 -13.24 -5.31
CA ARG A 357 -23.19 -12.48 -5.27
C ARG A 357 -22.96 -11.02 -4.86
N VAL A 358 -22.19 -10.78 -3.80
CA VAL A 358 -21.86 -9.42 -3.34
C VAL A 358 -21.08 -8.67 -4.41
N HIS A 359 -20.05 -9.30 -4.99
CA HIS A 359 -19.24 -8.70 -6.05
C HIS A 359 -20.11 -8.31 -7.26
N ARG A 360 -20.92 -9.24 -7.80
CA ARG A 360 -21.81 -8.95 -8.94
C ARG A 360 -22.82 -7.84 -8.64
N LYS A 361 -23.43 -7.84 -7.46
CA LYS A 361 -24.42 -6.82 -7.06
C LYS A 361 -23.79 -5.45 -6.89
N TRP A 362 -22.58 -5.37 -6.33
CA TRP A 362 -21.85 -4.10 -6.20
C TRP A 362 -21.39 -3.57 -7.55
N THR A 363 -20.84 -4.42 -8.43
CA THR A 363 -20.45 -4.03 -9.78
C THR A 363 -21.63 -3.49 -10.59
N SER A 364 -22.84 -4.05 -10.40
CA SER A 364 -24.08 -3.61 -11.04
C SER A 364 -24.86 -2.52 -10.29
N ASN A 365 -24.23 -1.81 -9.34
CA ASN A 365 -24.82 -0.71 -8.57
C ASN A 365 -26.07 -1.08 -7.72
N LYS A 366 -26.30 -2.36 -7.45
CA LYS A 366 -27.36 -2.85 -6.53
C LYS A 366 -26.92 -2.83 -5.07
N ILE A 367 -25.62 -2.74 -4.82
CA ILE A 367 -25.01 -2.50 -3.51
C ILE A 367 -24.20 -1.21 -3.63
N GLN A 368 -24.37 -0.29 -2.69
CA GLN A 368 -23.65 0.98 -2.70
C GLN A 368 -22.23 0.78 -2.15
N VAL A 369 -22.11 0.06 -1.02
CA VAL A 369 -20.85 -0.06 -0.28
C VAL A 369 -20.48 -1.50 -0.03
N VAL A 370 -19.23 -1.85 -0.30
CA VAL A 370 -18.64 -3.11 0.17
C VAL A 370 -17.75 -2.81 1.37
N VAL A 371 -18.05 -3.42 2.52
CA VAL A 371 -17.22 -3.34 3.72
C VAL A 371 -16.32 -4.56 3.76
N ALA A 372 -15.02 -4.39 3.62
CA ALA A 372 -14.14 -5.51 3.32
C ALA A 372 -12.83 -5.52 4.08
N THR A 373 -12.29 -6.72 4.26
CA THR A 373 -10.85 -6.89 4.53
C THR A 373 -10.05 -6.83 3.22
N VAL A 374 -8.73 -6.93 3.31
CA VAL A 374 -7.82 -7.03 2.14
C VAL A 374 -8.17 -8.16 1.16
N ALA A 375 -9.03 -9.11 1.56
CA ALA A 375 -9.57 -10.15 0.68
C ALA A 375 -10.39 -9.57 -0.49
N PHE A 376 -11.00 -8.39 -0.33
CA PHE A 376 -11.66 -7.68 -1.42
C PHE A 376 -10.63 -6.77 -2.10
N GLY A 377 -9.79 -7.36 -2.94
CA GLY A 377 -8.66 -6.65 -3.51
C GLY A 377 -8.38 -7.04 -4.95
N MET A 378 -7.42 -7.94 -5.13
CA MET A 378 -7.00 -8.41 -6.44
C MET A 378 -8.19 -8.85 -7.31
N GLY A 379 -8.26 -8.32 -8.55
CA GLY A 379 -9.35 -8.61 -9.50
C GLY A 379 -10.43 -7.52 -9.64
N ILE A 380 -10.59 -6.64 -8.65
CA ILE A 380 -11.60 -5.58 -8.72
C ILE A 380 -11.20 -4.52 -9.76
N ASP A 381 -12.07 -4.31 -10.76
CA ASP A 381 -11.92 -3.30 -11.83
C ASP A 381 -13.20 -2.51 -12.12
N LYS A 382 -13.94 -2.14 -11.07
CA LYS A 382 -15.07 -1.21 -11.20
C LYS A 382 -14.54 0.20 -11.49
N PRO A 383 -14.93 0.86 -12.60
CA PRO A 383 -14.39 2.17 -12.99
C PRO A 383 -14.84 3.31 -12.07
N ASP A 384 -16.09 3.25 -11.61
CA ASP A 384 -16.87 4.32 -11.00
C ASP A 384 -16.89 4.31 -9.46
N VAL A 385 -15.79 3.87 -8.82
CA VAL A 385 -15.64 3.93 -7.36
C VAL A 385 -15.31 5.35 -6.93
N ARG A 386 -16.21 6.01 -6.19
CA ARG A 386 -16.08 7.43 -5.81
C ARG A 386 -15.40 7.66 -4.47
N PHE A 387 -15.44 6.67 -3.58
CA PHE A 387 -14.72 6.76 -2.32
C PHE A 387 -14.15 5.41 -1.89
N VAL A 388 -12.95 5.46 -1.33
CA VAL A 388 -12.34 4.37 -0.57
C VAL A 388 -12.03 4.90 0.82
N ILE A 389 -12.66 4.31 1.83
CA ILE A 389 -12.49 4.68 3.23
C ILE A 389 -11.75 3.56 3.94
N HIS A 390 -10.63 3.87 4.59
CA HIS A 390 -9.94 2.97 5.49
C HIS A 390 -10.42 3.24 6.91
N HIS A 391 -11.33 2.41 7.42
CA HIS A 391 -11.75 2.45 8.82
C HIS A 391 -10.60 2.14 9.78
N THR A 392 -9.61 1.37 9.31
CA THR A 392 -8.35 1.11 9.99
C THR A 392 -7.22 1.24 8.97
N ILE A 393 -6.07 1.79 9.39
CA ILE A 393 -4.90 1.94 8.53
C ILE A 393 -4.44 0.59 7.94
N SER A 394 -3.86 0.63 6.76
CA SER A 394 -3.26 -0.56 6.12
C SER A 394 -1.98 -1.00 6.83
N LYS A 395 -1.52 -2.23 6.58
CA LYS A 395 -0.25 -2.75 7.14
C LYS A 395 1.00 -2.06 6.60
N SER A 396 0.90 -1.38 5.45
CA SER A 396 2.01 -0.69 4.78
C SER A 396 1.50 0.35 3.78
N ILE A 397 2.42 1.21 3.30
CA ILE A 397 2.13 2.20 2.24
C ILE A 397 1.77 1.51 0.92
N GLU A 398 2.40 0.39 0.58
CA GLU A 398 2.09 -0.35 -0.65
C GLU A 398 0.66 -0.87 -0.65
N ASN A 399 0.23 -1.47 0.47
CA ASN A 399 -1.14 -1.91 0.67
C ASN A 399 -2.11 -0.73 0.55
N TYR A 400 -1.84 0.37 1.27
CA TYR A 400 -2.69 1.56 1.22
C TYR A 400 -2.81 2.12 -0.20
N TYR A 401 -1.70 2.22 -0.94
CA TYR A 401 -1.69 2.70 -2.32
C TYR A 401 -2.48 1.79 -3.27
N GLN A 402 -2.33 0.46 -3.14
CA GLN A 402 -3.08 -0.49 -3.96
C GLN A 402 -4.59 -0.47 -3.66
N GLU A 403 -4.94 -0.37 -2.37
CA GLU A 403 -6.32 -0.33 -1.87
C GLU A 403 -7.03 0.98 -2.27
N SER A 404 -6.40 2.12 -2.01
CA SER A 404 -6.92 3.45 -2.37
C SER A 404 -6.97 3.66 -3.89
N GLY A 405 -6.02 3.10 -4.65
CA GLY A 405 -5.97 3.17 -6.12
C GLY A 405 -7.12 2.46 -6.85
N ARG A 406 -8.04 1.82 -6.12
CA ARG A 406 -9.32 1.29 -6.63
C ARG A 406 -10.34 2.39 -6.91
N ALA A 407 -10.18 3.55 -6.27
CA ALA A 407 -10.98 4.72 -6.54
C ALA A 407 -10.70 5.30 -7.93
N GLY A 408 -11.73 5.90 -8.54
CA GLY A 408 -11.58 6.81 -9.69
C GLY A 408 -10.92 6.20 -10.93
N ARG A 409 -11.15 4.93 -11.26
CA ARG A 409 -10.51 4.26 -12.41
C ARG A 409 -11.04 4.74 -13.77
N ASP A 410 -12.15 5.44 -13.78
CA ASP A 410 -12.66 6.30 -14.86
C ASP A 410 -11.95 7.67 -14.96
N ASP A 411 -10.89 7.88 -14.18
CA ASP A 411 -10.13 9.14 -14.05
C ASP A 411 -10.97 10.34 -13.55
N CYS A 412 -12.20 10.10 -13.11
CA CYS A 412 -13.04 11.10 -12.47
C CYS A 412 -12.64 11.32 -10.99
N PRO A 413 -12.94 12.49 -10.39
CA PRO A 413 -12.61 12.76 -9.00
C PRO A 413 -13.12 11.68 -8.04
N ALA A 414 -12.27 11.25 -7.11
CA ALA A 414 -12.63 10.28 -6.08
C ALA A 414 -11.81 10.51 -4.80
N ASP A 415 -12.36 10.10 -3.66
CA ASP A 415 -11.80 10.38 -2.34
C ASP A 415 -11.22 9.14 -1.65
N CYS A 416 -10.03 9.30 -1.08
CA CYS A 416 -9.28 8.28 -0.35
C CYS A 416 -9.08 8.79 1.10
N ILE A 417 -9.88 8.28 2.03
CA ILE A 417 -9.92 8.79 3.42
C ILE A 417 -9.46 7.69 4.38
N VAL A 418 -8.48 7.99 5.23
CA VAL A 418 -7.97 7.07 6.26
C VAL A 418 -8.36 7.57 7.65
N TYR A 419 -8.97 6.69 8.46
CA TYR A 419 -9.17 6.91 9.89
C TYR A 419 -8.00 6.33 10.67
N PHE A 420 -7.15 7.20 11.22
CA PHE A 420 -5.96 6.85 11.98
C PHE A 420 -6.27 6.81 13.48
N GLY A 421 -6.29 5.60 14.06
CA GLY A 421 -6.51 5.38 15.48
C GLY A 421 -5.26 4.83 16.18
N PHE A 422 -4.97 5.35 17.39
CA PHE A 422 -3.82 4.92 18.18
C PHE A 422 -3.80 3.41 18.47
N ALA A 423 -4.96 2.84 18.82
CA ALA A 423 -5.06 1.41 19.12
C ALA A 423 -4.82 0.52 17.89
N ASP A 424 -5.10 1.01 16.69
CA ASP A 424 -4.98 0.23 15.45
C ASP A 424 -3.50 -0.06 15.12
N ILE A 425 -2.56 0.81 15.49
CA ILE A 425 -1.11 0.59 15.34
C ILE A 425 -0.73 -0.76 15.96
N PHE A 426 -1.12 -0.96 17.21
CA PHE A 426 -0.68 -2.13 17.97
C PHE A 426 -1.43 -3.41 17.59
N ARG A 427 -2.70 -3.29 17.15
CA ARG A 427 -3.46 -4.41 16.58
C ARG A 427 -2.77 -4.95 15.33
N ILE A 428 -2.34 -4.05 14.45
CA ILE A 428 -1.63 -4.43 13.22
C ILE A 428 -0.21 -4.91 13.53
N SER A 429 0.51 -4.25 14.44
CA SER A 429 1.86 -4.66 14.86
C SER A 429 1.90 -6.09 15.37
N THR A 430 0.88 -6.46 16.16
CA THR A 430 0.69 -7.84 16.65
C THR A 430 0.45 -8.84 15.52
N MET A 431 -0.31 -8.45 14.49
CA MET A 431 -0.61 -9.31 13.34
C MET A 431 0.63 -9.56 12.46
N VAL A 432 1.50 -8.55 12.31
CA VAL A 432 2.66 -8.61 11.42
C VAL A 432 3.95 -9.01 12.13
N VAL A 433 3.89 -9.44 13.40
CA VAL A 433 5.08 -9.76 14.22
C VAL A 433 5.93 -10.90 13.65
N MET A 434 5.33 -11.81 12.87
CA MET A 434 6.01 -12.93 12.22
C MET A 434 6.55 -12.56 10.82
N GLU A 435 6.24 -11.36 10.32
CA GLU A 435 6.75 -10.88 9.04
C GLU A 435 8.09 -10.17 9.26
N ASN A 436 9.13 -10.58 8.52
CA ASN A 436 10.50 -10.05 8.67
C ASN A 436 10.59 -8.51 8.66
N VAL A 437 9.76 -7.86 7.84
CA VAL A 437 9.73 -6.40 7.66
C VAL A 437 8.37 -5.79 8.00
N GLY A 438 7.49 -6.56 8.64
CA GLY A 438 6.11 -6.14 8.91
C GLY A 438 6.03 -4.89 9.77
N GLN A 439 6.77 -4.88 10.89
CA GLN A 439 6.81 -3.73 11.80
C GLN A 439 7.38 -2.48 11.13
N GLN A 440 8.48 -2.63 10.36
CA GLN A 440 9.09 -1.51 9.66
C GLN A 440 8.08 -0.86 8.69
N LYS A 441 7.37 -1.67 7.91
CA LYS A 441 6.35 -1.21 6.96
C LYS A 441 5.15 -0.56 7.63
N LEU A 442 4.71 -1.11 8.76
CA LEU A 442 3.67 -0.50 9.57
C LEU A 442 4.10 0.87 10.07
N LEU A 443 5.31 1.01 10.62
CA LEU A 443 5.80 2.28 11.12
C LEU A 443 5.90 3.35 10.02
N GLN A 444 6.19 2.96 8.77
CA GLN A 444 6.12 3.88 7.61
C GLN A 444 4.68 4.35 7.35
N MET A 445 3.68 3.45 7.44
CA MET A 445 2.26 3.84 7.33
C MET A 445 1.82 4.76 8.49
N VAL A 446 2.33 4.51 9.69
CA VAL A 446 2.09 5.36 10.86
C VAL A 446 2.73 6.73 10.67
N GLU A 447 3.96 6.81 10.15
CA GLU A 447 4.61 8.08 9.82
C GLU A 447 3.83 8.85 8.76
N TYR A 448 3.30 8.18 7.73
CA TYR A 448 2.40 8.80 6.75
C TYR A 448 1.17 9.41 7.40
N CYS A 449 0.53 8.72 8.36
CA CYS A 449 -0.66 9.23 9.04
C CYS A 449 -0.34 10.36 10.03
N GLN A 450 0.79 10.27 10.73
CA GLN A 450 1.24 11.23 11.73
C GLN A 450 1.72 12.55 11.09
N ASN A 451 2.17 12.50 9.83
CA ASN A 451 2.64 13.69 9.13
C ASN A 451 1.48 14.68 8.88
N VAL A 452 1.72 15.96 9.14
CA VAL A 452 0.71 17.03 9.03
C VAL A 452 1.11 18.16 8.09
N ASP A 453 2.36 18.18 7.63
CA ASP A 453 3.02 19.33 7.00
C ASP A 453 3.58 19.03 5.61
N ARG A 454 3.71 17.75 5.24
CA ARG A 454 4.18 17.34 3.91
C ARG A 454 3.00 16.89 3.06
N CYS A 455 3.09 17.15 1.76
CA CYS A 455 2.12 16.67 0.79
C CYS A 455 2.00 15.14 0.86
N ARG A 456 0.76 14.61 0.88
CA ARG A 456 0.52 13.15 0.93
C ARG A 456 1.15 12.41 -0.25
N ARG A 457 1.16 13.04 -1.45
CA ARG A 457 1.81 12.49 -2.65
C ARG A 457 3.33 12.46 -2.51
N SER A 458 3.93 13.50 -1.93
CA SER A 458 5.37 13.55 -1.65
C SER A 458 5.83 12.40 -0.77
N LEU A 459 5.05 12.08 0.27
CA LEU A 459 5.33 10.95 1.17
C LEU A 459 5.26 9.61 0.42
N MET A 460 4.25 9.41 -0.43
CA MET A 460 4.13 8.21 -1.26
C MET A 460 5.23 8.13 -2.32
N ALA A 461 5.58 9.23 -2.97
CA ALA A 461 6.64 9.30 -3.97
C ALA A 461 7.99 8.88 -3.37
N ALA A 462 8.32 9.45 -2.20
CA ALA A 462 9.53 9.12 -1.47
C ALA A 462 9.60 7.63 -1.09
N HIS A 463 8.45 7.00 -0.79
CA HIS A 463 8.37 5.57 -0.52
C HIS A 463 8.66 4.70 -1.76
N PHE A 464 8.24 5.15 -2.95
CA PHE A 464 8.43 4.43 -4.21
C PHE A 464 9.69 4.83 -4.98
N ASP A 465 10.65 5.50 -4.34
CA ASP A 465 11.88 6.03 -4.95
C ASP A 465 11.61 7.00 -6.13
N GLU A 466 10.46 7.70 -6.13
CA GLU A 466 10.10 8.70 -7.15
C GLU A 466 10.36 10.13 -6.67
N VAL A 467 10.83 10.98 -7.57
CA VAL A 467 10.97 12.43 -7.34
C VAL A 467 9.62 13.08 -7.61
N TRP A 468 9.12 13.86 -6.64
CA TRP A 468 7.84 14.53 -6.72
C TRP A 468 7.95 16.01 -6.37
N ASP A 469 7.33 16.86 -7.19
CA ASP A 469 7.16 18.27 -6.91
C ASP A 469 5.81 18.51 -6.23
N ASP A 470 5.85 19.09 -5.03
CA ASP A 470 4.68 19.35 -4.21
C ASP A 470 3.67 20.27 -4.91
N GLU A 471 4.11 21.16 -5.82
CA GLU A 471 3.23 21.99 -6.64
C GLU A 471 2.30 21.15 -7.53
N GLY A 472 2.77 19.99 -8.00
CA GLY A 472 1.99 19.06 -8.82
C GLY A 472 0.78 18.43 -8.11
N CYS A 473 0.63 18.64 -6.79
CA CYS A 473 -0.50 18.13 -6.02
C CYS A 473 -1.80 18.90 -6.29
N ASN A 474 -1.74 20.19 -6.65
CA ASN A 474 -2.92 21.02 -6.95
C ASN A 474 -4.01 20.95 -5.86
N GLN A 475 -3.62 21.02 -4.59
CA GLN A 475 -4.54 20.93 -3.43
C GLN A 475 -5.40 19.66 -3.37
N MET A 476 -4.94 18.56 -3.99
CA MET A 476 -5.60 17.25 -3.98
C MET A 476 -5.20 16.37 -2.78
N CYS A 477 -4.79 16.98 -1.67
CA CYS A 477 -4.71 16.29 -0.37
C CYS A 477 -4.98 17.25 0.79
N ASP A 478 -5.31 16.68 1.95
CA ASP A 478 -5.62 17.42 3.18
C ASP A 478 -4.49 18.34 3.64
N THR A 479 -3.22 17.91 3.57
CA THR A 479 -2.07 18.71 4.00
C THR A 479 -1.81 19.91 3.08
N CYS A 480 -1.90 19.72 1.76
CA CYS A 480 -1.77 20.84 0.81
C CYS A 480 -2.93 21.85 0.92
N ARG A 481 -4.12 21.42 1.35
CA ARG A 481 -5.25 22.35 1.60
C ARG A 481 -5.08 23.16 2.89
N HIS A 482 -4.36 22.61 3.88
CA HIS A 482 -4.21 23.17 5.22
C HIS A 482 -2.74 23.46 5.59
N ALA A 483 -1.91 23.83 4.61
CA ALA A 483 -0.45 23.94 4.79
C ALA A 483 -0.01 24.98 5.84
N LYS A 484 -0.91 25.86 6.29
CA LYS A 484 -0.62 26.93 7.26
C LYS A 484 -0.96 26.57 8.71
N ASP A 485 -1.52 25.38 8.97
CA ASP A 485 -2.15 25.05 10.25
C ASP A 485 -1.26 24.18 11.17
N SER A 486 0.05 24.13 10.92
CA SER A 486 0.99 23.32 11.70
C SER A 486 2.09 24.16 12.38
N THR A 487 2.27 23.94 13.67
CA THR A 487 3.32 24.58 14.47
C THR A 487 4.34 23.53 14.94
N THR A 488 5.61 23.92 15.00
CA THR A 488 6.66 23.07 15.58
C THR A 488 6.68 23.30 17.09
N VAL A 489 6.42 22.25 17.86
CA VAL A 489 6.35 22.28 19.32
C VAL A 489 7.55 21.54 19.89
N ASP A 490 8.22 22.13 20.88
CA ASP A 490 9.22 21.42 21.69
C ASP A 490 8.49 20.46 22.63
N ILE A 491 8.74 19.16 22.45
CA ILE A 491 8.16 18.08 23.24
C ILE A 491 9.18 17.41 24.16
N THR A 492 10.37 18.01 24.36
CA THR A 492 11.46 17.43 25.16
C THR A 492 11.01 17.08 26.57
N GLN A 493 10.31 17.99 27.25
CA GLN A 493 9.81 17.75 28.61
C GLN A 493 8.74 16.66 28.63
N HIS A 494 7.84 16.66 27.66
CA HIS A 494 6.83 15.60 27.52
C HIS A 494 7.46 14.23 27.27
N ALA A 495 8.51 14.17 26.45
CA ALA A 495 9.26 12.95 26.18
C ALA A 495 9.96 12.41 27.44
N ARG A 496 10.58 13.28 28.25
CA ARG A 496 11.17 12.92 29.53
C ARG A 496 10.14 12.35 30.50
N GLN A 497 8.96 12.97 30.61
CA GLN A 497 7.87 12.47 31.44
C GLN A 497 7.41 11.07 31.01
N VAL A 498 7.22 10.85 29.71
CA VAL A 498 6.81 9.53 29.18
C VAL A 498 7.87 8.46 29.50
N ILE A 499 9.15 8.78 29.32
CA ILE A 499 10.25 7.85 29.65
C ILE A 499 10.28 7.53 31.14
N GLN A 500 10.13 8.53 32.02
CA GLN A 500 10.08 8.33 33.47
C GLN A 500 8.94 7.37 33.89
N ILE A 501 7.77 7.47 33.24
CA ILE A 501 6.65 6.55 33.51
C ILE A 501 7.02 5.10 33.15
N VAL A 502 7.71 4.90 32.02
CA VAL A 502 8.15 3.57 31.57
C VAL A 502 9.28 3.03 32.45
N GLU A 503 10.23 3.87 32.85
CA GLU A 503 11.31 3.53 33.80
C GLU A 503 10.74 3.11 35.17
N LEU A 504 9.79 3.88 35.69
CA LEU A 504 9.12 3.58 36.96
C LEU A 504 8.35 2.25 36.89
N ALA A 505 7.64 1.99 35.79
CA ALA A 505 6.96 0.70 35.63
C ALA A 505 7.95 -0.46 35.60
N ALA A 506 9.09 -0.29 34.91
CA ALA A 506 10.14 -1.30 34.86
C ALA A 506 10.79 -1.55 36.24
N SER A 507 11.02 -0.50 37.05
CA SER A 507 11.57 -0.67 38.41
C SER A 507 10.61 -1.34 39.39
N MET A 508 9.31 -1.33 39.07
CA MET A 508 8.26 -2.03 39.82
C MET A 508 7.93 -3.42 39.25
N ASP A 509 8.69 -3.92 38.27
CA ASP A 509 8.42 -5.16 37.53
C ASP A 509 7.00 -5.22 36.91
N GLU A 510 6.47 -4.06 36.52
CA GLU A 510 5.16 -3.93 35.87
C GLU A 510 5.31 -3.69 34.37
N LYS A 511 4.53 -4.44 33.57
CA LYS A 511 4.45 -4.22 32.11
C LYS A 511 3.33 -3.24 31.75
N LEU A 512 3.66 -2.21 30.97
CA LEU A 512 2.72 -1.20 30.50
C LEU A 512 2.28 -1.46 29.07
N THR A 513 0.97 -1.58 28.84
CA THR A 513 0.41 -1.49 27.49
C THR A 513 0.40 -0.03 27.05
N PRO A 514 0.41 0.27 25.74
CA PRO A 514 0.28 1.63 25.22
C PRO A 514 -0.92 2.40 25.78
N LEU A 515 -2.08 1.74 25.92
CA LEU A 515 -3.27 2.36 26.52
C LEU A 515 -3.07 2.68 28.00
N LYS A 516 -2.43 1.78 28.77
CA LYS A 516 -2.08 2.05 30.18
C LYS A 516 -1.07 3.18 30.30
N LEU A 517 -0.16 3.33 29.34
CA LEU A 517 0.80 4.44 29.29
C LEU A 517 0.09 5.78 29.06
N VAL A 518 -0.84 5.84 28.09
CA VAL A 518 -1.70 7.01 27.84
C VAL A 518 -2.49 7.37 29.11
N GLU A 519 -3.17 6.40 29.71
CA GLU A 519 -3.96 6.62 30.92
C GLU A 519 -3.11 7.10 32.08
N ALA A 520 -1.95 6.48 32.32
CA ALA A 520 -1.05 6.88 33.39
C ALA A 520 -0.59 8.34 33.23
N TRP A 521 -0.15 8.72 32.03
CA TRP A 521 0.33 10.08 31.80
C TRP A 521 -0.79 11.14 31.91
N MET A 522 -2.02 10.76 31.57
CA MET A 522 -3.23 11.57 31.78
C MET A 522 -3.75 11.56 33.24
N GLY A 523 -3.06 10.92 34.18
CA GLY A 523 -3.49 10.86 35.58
C GLY A 523 -4.67 9.92 35.84
N LYS A 524 -4.93 8.96 34.95
CA LYS A 524 -5.93 7.89 35.11
C LYS A 524 -5.24 6.57 35.49
N GLY A 525 -6.03 5.53 35.77
CA GLY A 525 -5.51 4.20 36.14
C GLY A 525 -5.08 4.09 37.62
N SER A 526 -4.11 3.21 37.90
CA SER A 526 -3.72 2.82 39.27
C SER A 526 -3.27 4.01 40.13
N ALA A 527 -3.89 4.16 41.30
CA ALA A 527 -3.60 5.23 42.25
C ALA A 527 -2.15 5.23 42.77
N LYS A 528 -1.49 4.07 42.81
CA LYS A 528 -0.09 3.93 43.24
C LYS A 528 0.87 4.66 42.28
N ARG A 529 0.61 4.59 40.97
CA ARG A 529 1.38 5.29 39.93
C ARG A 529 1.12 6.79 39.91
N ARG A 530 -0.15 7.22 40.08
CA ARG A 530 -0.54 8.63 40.00
C ARG A 530 0.19 9.55 40.99
N LYS A 531 0.62 9.02 42.14
CA LYS A 531 1.37 9.79 43.15
C LYS A 531 2.85 9.96 42.83
N MET A 532 3.39 9.19 41.88
CA MET A 532 4.83 9.09 41.58
C MET A 532 5.20 9.66 40.21
N ILE A 533 4.22 10.17 39.45
CA ILE A 533 4.41 10.63 38.07
C ILE A 533 3.88 12.05 37.90
N GLN A 534 4.53 12.82 37.02
CA GLN A 534 4.02 14.12 36.60
C GLN A 534 2.95 13.92 35.50
N THR A 535 1.73 14.41 35.76
CA THR A 535 0.62 14.32 34.80
C THR A 535 0.65 15.44 33.78
N THR A 536 0.17 15.16 32.57
CA THR A 536 0.08 16.15 31.48
C THR A 536 -1.27 16.87 31.45
N THR A 537 -1.27 18.08 30.88
CA THR A 537 -2.47 18.87 30.56
C THR A 537 -2.92 18.69 29.10
N LEU A 538 -2.17 17.92 28.31
CA LEU A 538 -2.47 17.66 26.90
C LEU A 538 -3.77 16.86 26.76
N SER A 539 -4.50 17.14 25.67
CA SER A 539 -5.66 16.34 25.28
C SER A 539 -5.24 14.91 24.88
N ARG A 540 -6.17 13.95 24.94
CA ARG A 540 -5.89 12.55 24.58
C ARG A 540 -5.25 12.40 23.18
N PRO A 541 -5.74 13.06 22.11
CA PRO A 541 -5.09 12.96 20.79
C PRO A 541 -3.65 13.49 20.78
N GLN A 542 -3.35 14.54 21.54
CA GLN A 542 -1.99 15.07 21.67
C GLN A 542 -1.07 14.10 22.42
N VAL A 543 -1.59 13.49 23.49
CA VAL A 543 -0.87 12.45 24.25
C VAL A 543 -0.52 11.27 23.36
N GLU A 544 -1.50 10.75 22.63
CA GLU A 544 -1.31 9.65 21.68
C GLU A 544 -0.30 10.04 20.60
N ALA A 545 -0.39 11.25 20.04
CA ALA A 545 0.55 11.76 19.04
C ALA A 545 2.00 11.82 19.55
N VAL A 546 2.23 12.30 20.78
CA VAL A 546 3.58 12.33 21.38
C VAL A 546 4.12 10.91 21.55
N ILE A 547 3.31 9.98 22.06
CA ILE A 547 3.75 8.57 22.24
C ILE A 547 4.08 7.92 20.89
N VAL A 548 3.25 8.14 19.87
CA VAL A 548 3.53 7.65 18.51
C VAL A 548 4.83 8.24 17.96
N HIS A 549 5.07 9.54 18.17
CA HIS A 549 6.32 10.17 17.73
C HIS A 549 7.55 9.57 18.41
N LEU A 550 7.47 9.30 19.72
CA LEU A 550 8.55 8.67 20.46
C LEU A 550 8.82 7.23 19.99
N LEU A 551 7.77 6.49 19.62
CA LEU A 551 7.89 5.18 18.99
C LEU A 551 8.58 5.28 17.63
N LEU A 552 8.11 6.14 16.73
CA LEU A 552 8.68 6.35 15.39
C LEU A 552 10.15 6.78 15.42
N ARG A 553 10.55 7.59 16.41
CA ARG A 553 11.92 8.08 16.54
C ARG A 553 12.87 7.13 17.26
N GLY A 554 12.36 6.03 17.86
CA GLY A 554 13.15 5.02 18.55
C GLY A 554 13.47 5.33 20.02
N TYR A 555 12.75 6.28 20.64
CA TYR A 555 12.81 6.51 22.09
C TYR A 555 11.97 5.49 22.85
N LEU A 556 10.90 4.99 22.23
CA LEU A 556 10.13 3.84 22.69
C LEU A 556 10.29 2.67 21.70
N ARG A 557 10.04 1.46 22.16
CA ARG A 557 9.93 0.25 21.34
C ARG A 557 8.83 -0.66 21.86
N GLU A 558 8.33 -1.50 20.97
CA GLU A 558 7.37 -2.54 21.30
C GLU A 558 8.07 -3.78 21.88
N ASP A 559 7.42 -4.42 22.84
CA ASP A 559 7.83 -5.68 23.46
C ASP A 559 6.67 -6.68 23.41
N PHE A 560 6.89 -7.82 22.76
CA PHE A 560 5.86 -8.82 22.54
C PHE A 560 5.95 -9.94 23.57
N SER A 561 4.81 -10.35 24.09
CA SER A 561 4.68 -11.49 24.98
C SER A 561 3.69 -12.48 24.39
N PHE A 562 4.18 -13.64 24.01
CA PHE A 562 3.37 -14.70 23.41
C PHE A 562 2.71 -15.53 24.50
N THR A 563 1.39 -15.69 24.40
CA THR A 563 0.63 -16.66 25.19
C THR A 563 -0.07 -17.63 24.24
N PRO A 564 -0.57 -18.79 24.71
CA PRO A 564 -1.17 -19.80 23.83
C PRO A 564 -2.31 -19.28 22.95
N TYR A 565 -3.02 -18.23 23.36
CA TYR A 565 -4.22 -17.74 22.68
C TYR A 565 -4.08 -16.31 22.13
N THR A 566 -3.12 -15.54 22.63
CA THR A 566 -2.97 -14.14 22.20
C THR A 566 -1.54 -13.67 22.34
N THR A 567 -1.15 -12.77 21.47
CA THR A 567 0.11 -12.02 21.58
C THR A 567 -0.20 -10.69 22.26
N TYR A 568 0.40 -10.46 23.42
CA TYR A 568 0.33 -9.17 24.11
C TYR A 568 1.47 -8.28 23.65
N PHE A 569 1.23 -6.97 23.66
CA PHE A 569 2.21 -5.94 23.34
C PHE A 569 2.35 -4.96 24.51
N TYR A 570 3.58 -4.60 24.80
CA TYR A 570 3.97 -3.67 25.86
C TYR A 570 4.92 -2.60 25.32
N MET A 571 4.98 -1.47 26.02
CA MET A 571 5.94 -0.41 25.73
C MET A 571 7.19 -0.58 26.59
N LYS A 572 8.36 -0.51 25.95
CA LYS A 572 9.67 -0.44 26.61
C LYS A 572 10.47 0.75 26.10
N LEU A 573 11.53 1.08 26.84
CA LEU A 573 12.52 2.06 26.39
C LEU A 573 13.22 1.58 25.12
N GLY A 574 13.27 2.46 24.13
CA GLY A 574 14.02 2.27 22.90
C GLY A 574 15.49 2.66 23.03
N HIS A 575 16.25 2.43 21.97
CA HIS A 575 17.71 2.66 21.95
C HIS A 575 18.09 4.14 22.09
N LYS A 576 17.19 5.08 21.75
CA LYS A 576 17.43 6.53 21.92
C LYS A 576 16.98 7.10 23.25
N ALA A 577 16.32 6.31 24.10
CA ALA A 577 15.86 6.78 25.41
C ALA A 577 16.97 7.42 26.27
N PRO A 578 18.22 6.90 26.32
CA PRO A 578 19.29 7.52 27.09
C PRO A 578 19.64 8.95 26.66
N LEU A 579 19.43 9.32 25.39
CA LEU A 579 19.72 10.66 24.88
C LEU A 579 18.90 11.74 25.61
N LEU A 580 17.67 11.41 26.03
CA LEU A 580 16.79 12.34 26.75
C LEU A 580 17.22 12.60 28.20
N LYS A 581 18.20 11.84 28.72
CA LYS A 581 18.85 12.11 30.02
C LYS A 581 19.87 13.24 29.91
N SER A 582 20.42 13.49 28.72
CA SER A 582 21.26 14.65 28.49
C SER A 582 20.43 15.94 28.56
N GLN A 583 20.98 16.97 29.20
CA GLN A 583 20.34 18.28 29.29
C GLN A 583 20.38 19.04 27.95
N THR A 584 21.34 18.73 27.07
CA THR A 584 21.53 19.40 25.77
C THR A 584 20.64 18.84 24.66
N HIS A 585 20.07 17.65 24.86
CA HIS A 585 19.26 16.99 23.85
C HIS A 585 17.85 17.58 23.80
N THR A 586 17.41 17.97 22.60
CA THR A 586 16.08 18.53 22.35
C THR A 586 15.30 17.68 21.35
N LEU A 587 13.99 17.65 21.52
CA LEU A 587 13.07 16.92 20.67
C LEU A 587 11.87 17.79 20.31
N SER A 588 11.67 18.01 19.02
CA SER A 588 10.53 18.76 18.49
C SER A 588 9.62 17.89 17.64
N MET A 589 8.34 18.25 17.61
CA MET A 589 7.32 17.60 16.81
C MET A 589 6.40 18.65 16.18
N LYS A 590 6.02 18.44 14.92
CA LYS A 590 4.98 19.26 14.30
C LYS A 590 3.60 18.80 14.74
N MET A 591 2.77 19.74 15.17
CA MET A 591 1.40 19.50 15.61
C MET A 591 0.46 20.41 14.82
N ARG A 592 -0.76 19.93 14.51
CA ARG A 592 -1.82 20.82 14.00
C ARG A 592 -2.36 21.66 15.15
N ASP A 593 -2.63 22.93 14.89
CA ASP A 593 -3.32 23.80 15.84
C ASP A 593 -4.76 23.31 16.01
N ILE A 594 -5.07 22.76 17.18
CA ILE A 594 -6.35 22.07 17.48
C ILE A 594 -7.53 23.05 17.52
N THR A 595 -7.28 24.36 17.50
CA THR A 595 -8.31 25.40 17.51
C THR A 595 -9.23 25.38 16.28
N PHE A 596 -8.82 24.80 15.15
CA PHE A 596 -9.59 24.83 13.90
C PHE A 596 -10.48 23.60 13.63
N VAL A 597 -10.30 22.48 14.36
CA VAL A 597 -11.12 21.27 14.12
C VAL A 597 -12.57 21.45 14.57
N ASN A 598 -12.82 22.31 15.55
CA ASN A 598 -14.18 22.63 15.99
C ASN A 598 -14.93 23.56 15.02
N ASP A 599 -14.22 24.33 14.20
CA ASP A 599 -14.84 25.36 13.36
C ASP A 599 -15.50 24.77 12.09
N LEU A 600 -15.04 23.60 11.64
CA LEU A 600 -15.64 22.83 10.54
C LEU A 600 -16.88 22.04 10.98
N GLN A 601 -16.98 21.65 12.25
CA GLN A 601 -18.21 21.04 12.79
C GLN A 601 -19.33 22.07 13.00
N VAL A 602 -18.99 23.34 13.26
CA VAL A 602 -19.98 24.39 13.51
C VAL A 602 -20.44 25.10 12.22
N LYS A 603 -19.54 25.30 11.24
CA LYS A 603 -19.89 26.00 9.99
C LYS A 603 -20.75 25.19 9.01
N ALA A 604 -20.84 23.86 9.17
CA ALA A 604 -21.80 23.03 8.43
C ALA A 604 -23.25 23.17 8.95
N PHE A 605 -23.47 23.81 10.11
CA PHE A 605 -24.79 23.90 10.75
C PHE A 605 -25.55 25.20 10.50
N HIS A 606 -24.97 26.21 9.84
CA HIS A 606 -25.65 27.49 9.61
C HIS A 606 -25.58 27.92 8.14
N GLY A 607 -26.51 27.39 7.33
CA GLY A 607 -26.71 27.75 5.94
C GLY A 607 -28.19 27.89 5.57
N LYS A 608 -28.68 29.13 5.60
CA LYS A 608 -29.85 29.69 4.87
C LYS A 608 -31.26 29.28 5.33
N GLY A 609 -31.72 29.87 6.43
CA GLY A 609 -33.16 30.12 6.67
C GLY A 609 -33.62 31.34 5.87
N LYS A 610 -34.51 31.13 4.89
CA LYS A 610 -35.21 32.20 4.15
C LYS A 610 -36.15 32.97 5.07
N SER A 611 -36.12 34.29 4.92
CA SER A 611 -37.08 35.25 5.46
C SER A 611 -38.52 34.94 5.01
N LYS A 612 -39.47 34.97 5.95
CA LYS A 612 -40.88 35.23 5.66
C LYS A 612 -41.45 36.19 6.71
N GLU A 613 -42.04 37.25 6.19
CA GLU A 613 -42.75 38.30 6.90
C GLU A 613 -44.00 37.81 7.62
N GLY A 614 -44.29 38.45 8.76
CA GLY A 614 -45.61 38.99 9.08
C GLY A 614 -46.71 38.02 9.55
N LYS A 615 -47.01 38.04 10.86
CA LYS A 615 -48.29 38.56 11.38
C LYS A 615 -48.30 38.67 12.91
N ARG A 616 -49.03 39.70 13.34
CA ARG A 616 -49.16 40.30 14.68
C ARG A 616 -49.93 39.45 15.72
N SER A 617 -49.47 39.58 16.96
CA SER A 617 -50.16 39.69 18.27
C SER A 617 -51.58 39.16 18.49
N VAL A 618 -51.81 38.50 19.64
CA VAL A 618 -52.66 39.00 20.77
C VAL A 618 -52.54 38.06 21.99
N GLN A 619 -52.68 38.66 23.18
CA GLN A 619 -52.45 38.17 24.54
C GLN A 619 -53.58 37.31 25.14
N SER A 620 -53.19 36.54 26.17
CA SER A 620 -53.83 36.28 27.48
C SER A 620 -55.26 35.76 27.61
N SER A 621 -55.42 34.69 28.40
CA SER A 621 -56.24 34.67 29.62
C SER A 621 -56.13 33.30 30.33
N GLY A 622 -55.88 33.30 31.63
CA GLY A 622 -55.92 32.11 32.49
C GLY A 622 -57.31 31.89 33.12
N ASP A 623 -57.60 30.65 33.54
CA ASP A 623 -57.92 30.27 34.94
C ASP A 623 -58.36 28.78 35.06
N ALA A 624 -57.87 28.16 36.13
CA ALA A 624 -58.12 26.90 36.91
C ALA A 624 -59.38 25.99 36.67
N PRO A 625 -59.59 24.86 37.42
CA PRO A 625 -58.71 23.75 37.91
C PRO A 625 -59.28 22.28 37.70
N VAL A 626 -58.41 21.25 37.76
CA VAL A 626 -58.47 19.86 38.37
C VAL A 626 -59.84 19.09 38.37
N PRO A 627 -59.97 17.75 38.03
CA PRO A 627 -59.29 16.64 38.72
C PRO A 627 -58.93 15.30 38.00
N LYS A 628 -57.96 14.63 38.65
CA LYS A 628 -57.60 13.18 38.77
C LYS A 628 -58.45 12.10 38.06
N LYS A 629 -57.77 11.09 37.47
CA LYS A 629 -57.92 9.60 37.63
C LYS A 629 -56.93 8.91 36.66
N ILE A 630 -56.37 7.71 36.80
CA ILE A 630 -56.13 6.65 37.81
C ILE A 630 -55.04 5.74 37.16
N LYS A 631 -54.21 5.11 37.99
CA LYS A 631 -53.17 4.11 37.66
C LYS A 631 -53.74 2.82 37.04
N THR A 632 -52.92 2.13 36.24
CA THR A 632 -52.70 0.67 36.40
C THR A 632 -51.43 0.23 35.65
N GLU A 633 -50.47 -0.29 36.42
CA GLU A 633 -49.36 -1.14 35.96
C GLU A 633 -49.77 -2.62 35.98
N VAL A 634 -48.92 -3.43 35.32
CA VAL A 634 -48.45 -4.80 35.66
C VAL A 634 -48.83 -5.87 34.63
N PRO A 635 -47.96 -6.87 34.32
CA PRO A 635 -46.70 -7.26 34.99
C PRO A 635 -45.39 -7.03 34.24
#